data_AF-A0A4U1C4D3-F1
#
_entry.id   AF-A0A4U1C4D3-F1
#
_cell.length_a   1.000
_cell.length_b   1.000
_cell.length_c   1.000
_cell.angle_alpha   90.00
_cell.angle_beta   90.00
_cell.angle_gamma   90.00
#
_symmetry.space_group_name_H-M   'P 1'
#
loop_
_entity.id
_entity.type
_entity.pdbx_description
1 polymer ?
#
loop_
_entity_poly.entity_id
_entity_poly.type
_entity_poly.pdbx_seq_one_letter_code
_entity_poly.pdbx_strand_id
1 'polypeptide(L)'
;MYRKDLITSEIERLAQVLARIMGLKVELKLKEAELLFEETLLSGFGLTKSLLLAIDNEPFSTWLKQADLAPEKLNTLTDFLFSELDFEGNPILSQLYAQKLNLIYQFLVDRHQIVHLINMGRQKYIQQYI
;
A
#
# COMPACT_ATOMS: atom_id res chain seq x y z
N MET A 1 -26.71 -4.70 -0.35
CA MET A 1 -26.19 -6.00 -0.81
C MET A 1 -25.12 -5.77 -1.88
N TYR A 2 -25.50 -5.50 -3.14
CA TYR A 2 -24.58 -5.39 -4.29
C TYR A 2 -23.25 -4.62 -4.07
N ARG A 3 -23.27 -3.39 -3.54
CA ARG A 3 -22.03 -2.60 -3.39
C ARG A 3 -21.07 -3.17 -2.34
N LYS A 4 -21.58 -3.73 -1.25
CA LYS A 4 -20.77 -4.31 -0.17
C LYS A 4 -20.16 -5.64 -0.60
N ASP A 5 -20.91 -6.43 -1.36
CA ASP A 5 -20.45 -7.72 -1.88
C ASP A 5 -19.35 -7.53 -2.93
N LEU A 6 -19.49 -6.50 -3.79
CA LEU A 6 -18.46 -6.13 -4.77
C LEU A 6 -17.14 -5.69 -4.10
N ILE A 7 -17.21 -4.80 -3.10
CA ILE A 7 -16.01 -4.38 -2.35
C ILE A 7 -15.35 -5.59 -1.70
N THR A 8 -16.13 -6.44 -1.04
CA THR A 8 -15.61 -7.65 -0.38
C THR A 8 -14.87 -8.55 -1.37
N SER A 9 -15.48 -8.82 -2.54
CA SER A 9 -14.84 -9.63 -3.60
C SER A 9 -13.55 -9.00 -4.13
N GLU A 10 -13.48 -7.68 -4.20
CA GLU A 10 -12.28 -6.97 -4.63
C GLU A 10 -11.16 -7.07 -3.58
N ILE A 11 -11.48 -6.91 -2.29
CA ILE A 11 -10.52 -7.08 -1.20
C ILE A 11 -9.99 -8.51 -1.16
N GLU A 12 -10.85 -9.51 -1.31
CA GLU A 12 -10.44 -10.92 -1.38
C GLU A 12 -9.49 -11.18 -2.55
N ARG A 13 -9.81 -10.63 -3.74
CA ARG A 13 -8.93 -10.71 -4.90
C ARG A 13 -7.57 -10.07 -4.64
N LEU A 14 -7.54 -8.88 -4.04
CA LEU A 14 -6.29 -8.18 -3.71
C LEU A 14 -5.46 -8.96 -2.69
N ALA A 15 -6.10 -9.58 -1.68
CA ALA A 15 -5.40 -10.44 -0.73
C ALA A 15 -4.78 -11.68 -1.38
N GLN A 16 -5.48 -12.32 -2.33
CA GLN A 16 -4.93 -13.44 -3.11
C GLN A 16 -3.75 -13.02 -3.97
N VAL A 17 -3.83 -11.83 -4.59
CA VAL A 17 -2.72 -11.29 -5.38
C VAL A 17 -1.51 -10.99 -4.50
N LEU A 18 -1.71 -10.40 -3.31
CA LEU A 18 -0.62 -10.18 -2.36
C LEU A 18 0.02 -11.50 -1.93
N ALA A 19 -0.77 -12.52 -1.59
CA ALA A 19 -0.26 -13.84 -1.24
C ALA A 19 0.58 -14.45 -2.38
N ARG A 20 0.17 -14.25 -3.64
CA ARG A 20 0.92 -14.69 -4.82
C ARG A 20 2.25 -13.93 -4.96
N ILE A 21 2.26 -12.61 -4.76
CA ILE A 21 3.49 -11.80 -4.77
C ILE A 21 4.46 -12.31 -3.70
N MET A 22 3.96 -12.54 -2.48
CA MET A 22 4.76 -13.10 -1.38
C MET A 22 5.33 -14.48 -1.72
N GLY A 23 4.53 -15.37 -2.33
CA GLY A 23 5.01 -16.67 -2.81
C GLY A 23 6.13 -16.56 -3.85
N LEU A 24 5.99 -15.66 -4.83
CA LEU A 24 7.03 -15.41 -5.83
C LEU A 24 8.33 -14.88 -5.20
N LYS A 25 8.25 -14.03 -4.17
CA LYS A 25 9.42 -13.56 -3.42
C LYS A 25 10.14 -14.70 -2.70
N VAL A 26 9.39 -15.60 -2.06
CA VAL A 26 9.95 -16.81 -1.40
C VAL A 26 10.62 -17.73 -2.42
N GLU A 27 10.05 -17.86 -3.61
CA GLU A 27 10.62 -18.62 -4.73
C GLU A 27 11.80 -17.92 -5.44
N LEU A 28 12.24 -16.74 -4.95
CA LEU A 28 13.27 -15.89 -5.55
C LEU A 28 12.95 -15.41 -6.98
N LYS A 29 11.68 -15.45 -7.38
CA LYS A 29 11.16 -14.92 -8.65
C LYS A 29 10.88 -13.42 -8.54
N LEU A 30 11.91 -12.65 -8.14
CA LEU A 30 11.76 -11.24 -7.76
C LEU A 30 11.23 -10.37 -8.90
N LYS A 31 11.64 -10.62 -10.15
CA LYS A 31 11.15 -9.87 -11.31
C LYS A 31 9.66 -10.09 -11.57
N GLU A 32 9.18 -11.31 -11.39
CA GLU A 32 7.75 -11.64 -11.55
C GLU A 32 6.93 -11.04 -10.42
N ALA A 33 7.45 -11.09 -9.19
CA ALA A 33 6.83 -10.45 -8.04
C ALA A 33 6.69 -8.93 -8.24
N GLU A 34 7.76 -8.29 -8.70
CA GLU A 34 7.79 -6.84 -8.97
C GLU A 34 6.81 -6.45 -10.08
N LEU A 35 6.79 -7.20 -11.18
CA LEU A 35 5.88 -6.93 -12.29
C LEU A 35 4.42 -7.05 -11.85
N LEU A 36 4.09 -8.13 -11.12
CA LEU A 36 2.75 -8.32 -10.58
C LEU A 36 2.37 -7.22 -9.57
N PHE A 37 3.33 -6.77 -8.76
CA PHE A 37 3.13 -5.66 -7.83
C PHE A 37 2.81 -4.36 -8.56
N GLU A 38 3.63 -3.96 -9.54
CA GLU A 38 3.42 -2.74 -10.33
C GLU A 38 2.10 -2.78 -11.10
N GLU A 39 1.78 -3.91 -11.74
CA GLU A 39 0.48 -4.11 -12.42
C GLU A 39 -0.69 -3.99 -11.44
N THR A 40 -0.54 -4.49 -10.21
CA THR A 40 -1.58 -4.41 -9.19
C THR A 40 -1.75 -3.01 -8.64
N LEU A 41 -0.67 -2.25 -8.46
CA LEU A 41 -0.73 -0.83 -8.10
C LEU A 41 -1.53 -0.05 -9.14
N LEU A 42 -1.22 -0.25 -10.42
CA LEU A 42 -1.86 0.47 -11.50
C LEU A 42 -3.34 0.05 -11.68
N SER A 43 -3.58 -1.25 -11.88
CA SER A 43 -4.93 -1.76 -12.19
C SER A 43 -5.86 -1.85 -10.97
N GLY A 44 -5.30 -2.14 -9.80
CA GLY A 44 -6.04 -2.28 -8.55
C GLY A 44 -6.31 -0.95 -7.86
N PHE A 45 -5.35 -0.03 -7.87
CA PHE A 45 -5.44 1.21 -7.09
C PHE A 45 -5.39 2.49 -7.94
N GLY A 46 -5.08 2.40 -9.23
CA GLY A 46 -4.84 3.59 -10.05
C GLY A 46 -3.59 4.36 -9.61
N LEU A 47 -2.61 3.66 -9.02
CA LEU A 47 -1.39 4.23 -8.48
C LEU A 47 -0.20 3.80 -9.33
N THR A 48 0.63 4.75 -9.76
CA THR A 48 1.89 4.45 -10.44
C THR A 48 3.02 4.34 -9.43
N LYS A 49 3.99 3.46 -9.71
CA LYS A 49 5.21 3.37 -8.90
C LYS A 49 5.97 4.69 -8.84
N SER A 50 5.96 5.48 -9.92
CA SER A 50 6.59 6.82 -9.93
C SER A 50 6.06 7.76 -8.84
N LEU A 51 4.76 7.69 -8.50
CA LEU A 51 4.18 8.49 -7.40
C LEU A 51 4.64 8.01 -6.02
N LEU A 52 4.88 6.71 -5.86
CA LEU A 52 5.44 6.15 -4.63
C LEU A 52 6.91 6.57 -4.43
N LEU A 53 7.66 6.62 -5.53
CA LEU A 53 9.09 6.97 -5.53
C LEU A 53 9.38 8.47 -5.57
N ALA A 54 8.35 9.30 -5.70
CA ALA A 54 8.51 10.74 -5.66
C ALA A 54 9.05 11.18 -4.28
N ILE A 55 10.11 11.99 -4.30
CA ILE A 55 10.68 12.59 -3.08
C ILE A 55 9.66 13.55 -2.45
N ASP A 56 8.99 14.34 -3.28
CA ASP A 56 7.89 15.19 -2.82
C ASP A 56 6.64 14.34 -2.52
N ASN A 57 5.99 14.65 -1.40
CA ASN A 57 4.78 14.00 -0.94
C ASN A 57 3.51 14.64 -1.48
N GLU A 58 3.59 15.87 -2.03
CA GLU A 58 2.41 16.58 -2.52
C GLU A 58 1.69 15.87 -3.69
N PRO A 59 2.40 15.32 -4.71
CA PRO A 59 1.75 14.56 -5.78
C PRO A 59 0.98 13.34 -5.26
N PHE A 60 1.56 12.62 -4.29
CA PHE A 60 0.92 11.46 -3.68
C PHE A 60 -0.27 11.86 -2.81
N SER A 61 -0.14 12.94 -2.02
CA SER A 61 -1.23 13.48 -1.20
C SER A 61 -2.41 13.93 -2.06
N THR A 62 -2.14 14.53 -3.22
CA THR A 62 -3.16 14.90 -4.20
C THR A 62 -3.85 13.67 -4.77
N TRP A 63 -3.08 12.66 -5.19
CA TRP A 63 -3.61 11.38 -5.66
C TRP A 63 -4.50 10.72 -4.59
N LEU A 64 -4.05 10.66 -3.33
CA LEU A 64 -4.77 10.01 -2.24
C LEU A 64 -6.15 10.63 -2.00
N LYS A 65 -6.26 11.95 -2.12
CA LYS A 65 -7.54 12.68 -2.02
C LYS A 65 -8.44 12.44 -3.24
N GLN A 66 -7.87 12.35 -4.44
CA GLN A 66 -8.60 12.23 -5.70
C GLN A 66 -9.03 10.79 -6.03
N ALA A 67 -8.25 9.79 -5.59
CA ALA A 67 -8.51 8.39 -5.88
C ALA A 67 -9.81 7.87 -5.24
N ASP A 68 -10.31 8.57 -4.20
CA ASP A 68 -11.55 8.30 -3.48
C ASP A 68 -11.77 6.81 -3.14
N LEU A 69 -10.67 6.13 -2.79
CA LEU A 69 -10.67 4.72 -2.47
C LEU A 69 -11.44 4.48 -1.17
N ALA A 70 -12.23 3.41 -1.15
CA ALA A 70 -12.89 2.97 0.07
C ALA A 70 -11.84 2.64 1.15
N PRO A 71 -12.12 2.90 2.44
CA PRO A 71 -11.16 2.66 3.50
C PRO A 71 -10.62 1.22 3.57
N GLU A 72 -11.43 0.21 3.27
CA GLU A 72 -11.01 -1.19 3.24
C GLU A 72 -9.97 -1.45 2.13
N LYS A 73 -10.13 -0.75 0.99
CA LYS A 73 -9.22 -0.81 -0.14
C LYS A 73 -7.93 -0.05 0.16
N LEU A 74 -8.01 1.11 0.81
CA LEU A 74 -6.83 1.81 1.34
C LEU A 74 -6.09 0.96 2.36
N ASN A 75 -6.80 0.28 3.27
CA ASN A 75 -6.18 -0.63 4.22
C ASN A 75 -5.39 -1.73 3.50
N THR A 76 -5.97 -2.32 2.46
CA THR A 76 -5.30 -3.33 1.63
C THR A 76 -4.07 -2.77 0.92
N LEU A 77 -4.12 -1.53 0.40
CA LEU A 77 -2.94 -0.87 -0.17
C LEU A 77 -1.80 -0.77 0.85
N THR A 78 -2.11 -0.53 2.13
CA THR A 78 -1.07 -0.49 3.17
C THR A 78 -0.39 -1.84 3.37
N ASP A 79 -1.09 -2.97 3.19
CA ASP A 79 -0.48 -4.29 3.25
C ASP A 79 0.53 -4.49 2.11
N PHE A 80 0.17 -4.09 0.88
CA PHE A 80 1.06 -4.14 -0.28
C PHE A 80 2.30 -3.27 -0.09
N LEU A 81 2.13 -2.02 0.31
CA LEU A 81 3.28 -1.12 0.47
C LEU A 81 4.18 -1.55 1.64
N PHE A 82 3.59 -2.08 2.72
CA PHE A 82 4.36 -2.55 3.86
C PHE A 82 5.18 -3.81 3.52
N SER A 83 4.71 -4.68 2.61
CA SER A 83 5.48 -5.85 2.17
C SER A 83 6.70 -5.53 1.31
N GLU A 84 6.83 -4.29 0.84
CA GLU A 84 8.00 -3.81 0.09
C GLU A 84 9.07 -3.16 0.97
N LEU A 85 8.80 -2.97 2.27
CA LEU A 85 9.79 -2.37 3.17
C LEU A 85 10.94 -3.33 3.45
N ASP A 86 12.15 -2.86 3.15
CA ASP A 86 13.42 -3.51 3.43
C ASP A 86 14.45 -2.43 3.81
N PHE A 87 14.45 -2.03 5.08
CA PHE A 87 15.35 -0.98 5.57
C PHE A 87 16.83 -1.43 5.63
N GLU A 88 17.09 -2.73 5.59
CA GLU A 88 18.46 -3.27 5.61
C GLU A 88 19.05 -3.36 4.20
N GLY A 89 18.29 -3.91 3.25
CA GLY A 89 18.74 -4.09 1.86
C GLY A 89 18.48 -2.89 0.96
N ASN A 90 17.45 -2.09 1.23
CA ASN A 90 17.10 -0.93 0.40
C ASN A 90 16.54 0.25 1.21
N PRO A 91 17.37 0.92 2.03
CA PRO A 91 16.92 1.94 2.97
C PRO A 91 16.25 3.15 2.31
N ILE A 92 16.80 3.63 1.19
CA ILE A 92 16.26 4.81 0.49
C ILE A 92 14.87 4.52 -0.06
N LEU A 93 14.70 3.38 -0.71
CA LEU A 93 13.40 2.97 -1.24
C LEU A 93 12.39 2.79 -0.10
N SER A 94 12.78 2.10 0.95
CA SER A 94 11.93 1.85 2.12
C SER A 94 11.51 3.13 2.81
N GLN A 95 12.37 4.14 2.88
CA GLN A 95 12.02 5.45 3.42
C GLN A 95 10.95 6.16 2.58
N LEU A 96 11.05 6.11 1.25
CA LEU A 96 10.03 6.68 0.36
C LEU A 96 8.68 5.99 0.56
N TYR A 97 8.66 4.65 0.59
CA TYR A 97 7.44 3.88 0.86
C TYR A 97 6.86 4.18 2.26
N ALA A 98 7.71 4.28 3.28
CA ALA A 98 7.32 4.62 4.64
C ALA A 98 6.64 5.99 4.74
N GLN A 99 7.15 7.00 4.03
CA GLN A 99 6.50 8.31 3.97
C GLN A 99 5.09 8.21 3.38
N LYS A 100 4.92 7.46 2.27
CA LYS A 100 3.61 7.28 1.64
C LYS A 100 2.64 6.47 2.50
N LEU A 101 3.14 5.42 3.15
CA LEU A 101 2.38 4.64 4.14
C LEU A 101 1.89 5.51 5.29
N ASN A 102 2.74 6.37 5.84
CA ASN A 102 2.36 7.27 6.92
C ASN A 102 1.25 8.25 6.50
N LEU A 103 1.28 8.75 5.26
CA LEU A 103 0.20 9.58 4.71
C LEU A 103 -1.12 8.82 4.59
N ILE A 104 -1.10 7.56 4.13
CA ILE A 104 -2.31 6.73 4.07
C ILE A 104 -2.87 6.49 5.48
N TYR A 105 -2.02 6.19 6.47
CA TYR A 105 -2.47 5.98 7.84
C TYR A 105 -3.10 7.24 8.43
N GLN A 106 -2.49 8.42 8.24
CA GLN A 106 -3.07 9.69 8.65
C GLN A 106 -4.42 9.93 7.96
N PHE A 107 -4.50 9.70 6.65
CA PHE A 107 -5.73 9.87 5.88
C PHE A 107 -6.87 8.95 6.34
N LEU A 108 -6.57 7.69 6.70
CA LEU A 108 -7.55 6.75 7.26
C LEU A 108 -8.12 7.23 8.59
N VAL A 109 -7.28 7.80 9.45
CA VAL A 109 -7.71 8.36 10.74
C VAL A 109 -8.52 9.63 10.52
N ASP A 110 -7.99 10.58 9.75
CA ASP A 110 -8.56 11.91 9.61
C ASP A 110 -9.88 11.90 8.81
N ARG A 111 -9.93 11.15 7.71
CA ARG A 111 -11.09 11.15 6.80
C ARG A 111 -12.12 10.08 7.14
N HIS A 112 -11.67 8.90 7.58
CA HIS A 112 -12.54 7.76 7.79
C HIS A 112 -12.78 7.45 9.26
N GLN A 113 -12.05 8.09 10.19
CA GLN A 113 -12.10 7.79 11.63
C GLN A 113 -11.78 6.32 11.93
N ILE A 114 -11.01 5.67 11.06
CA ILE A 114 -10.65 4.26 11.17
C ILE A 114 -9.26 4.16 11.78
N VAL A 115 -9.20 3.46 12.92
CA VAL A 115 -7.96 3.15 13.61
C VAL A 115 -7.80 1.63 13.64
N HIS A 116 -7.06 1.09 12.67
CA HIS A 116 -6.70 -0.33 12.68
C HIS A 116 -5.49 -0.55 13.61
N LEU A 117 -5.63 -1.48 14.56
CA LEU A 117 -4.57 -1.81 15.53
C LEU A 117 -3.26 -2.23 14.85
N ILE A 118 -3.36 -3.03 13.78
CA ILE A 118 -2.21 -3.45 12.97
C ILE A 118 -1.52 -2.23 12.36
N ASN A 119 -2.29 -1.31 11.77
CA ASN A 119 -1.76 -0.10 11.15
C ASN A 119 -1.10 0.83 12.17
N MET A 120 -1.64 0.95 13.38
CA MET A 120 -0.98 1.72 14.44
C MET A 120 0.41 1.15 14.79
N GLY A 121 0.53 -0.18 14.90
CA GLY A 121 1.82 -0.83 15.13
C GLY A 121 2.80 -0.58 13.99
N ARG A 122 2.34 -0.75 12.75
CA ARG A 122 3.12 -0.48 11.54
C ARG A 122 3.53 0.99 11.42
N GLN A 123 2.61 1.91 11.72
CA GLN A 123 2.88 3.35 11.70
C GLN A 123 3.97 3.73 12.70
N LYS A 124 3.90 3.21 13.93
CA LYS A 124 4.94 3.41 14.94
C LYS A 124 6.29 2.84 14.51
N TYR A 125 6.29 1.70 13.83
CA TYR A 125 7.52 1.11 13.27
C TYR A 125 8.12 2.01 12.20
N ILE A 126 7.36 2.41 11.17
CA ILE A 126 7.90 3.22 10.07
C ILE A 126 8.28 4.64 10.49
N GLN A 127 7.64 5.19 11.53
CA GLN A 127 7.99 6.49 12.11
C GLN A 127 9.40 6.55 12.71
N GLN A 128 10.05 5.41 12.95
CA GLN A 128 11.43 5.38 13.42
C GLN A 128 12.44 5.68 12.30
N TYR A 129 11.99 5.68 11.04
CA TYR A 129 12.82 5.79 9.85
C TYR A 129 12.52 7.04 9.00
N ILE A 130 11.53 7.84 9.37
CA ILE A 130 11.13 9.09 8.69
C ILE A 130 11.32 10.28 9.62
#